data_AF-A0A4Q4CZR1-F1
#
_entry.id   AF-A0A4Q4CZR1-F1
#
_cell.length_a   1.000
_cell.length_b   1.000
_cell.length_c   1.000
_cell.angle_alpha   90.00
_cell.angle_beta   90.00
_cell.angle_gamma   90.00
#
_symmetry.space_group_name_H-M   'P 1'
#
loop_
_entity.id
_entity.type
_entity.pdbx_description
1 polymer ?
#
loop_
_entity_poly.entity_id
_entity_poly.type
_entity_poly.pdbx_seq_one_letter_code
_entity_poly.pdbx_strand_id
1 'polypeptide(L)'
;MPTDSHVSVFPIDALDRIGIPVVQANLILREEPATTGYGYGFTPIEAEVGALGELCEEVHVGAWVKRNRGTVASYAALCRERGVAGVVDPLTLCLPAGSVWTPDMPLTWVEAQRWPSGEPVMVPREWVAAYPYQLGEPARLITPITNGLGAGLDLPHAIAHGIMEQLQRDGNVVTYRALDQGVVVEPDAVEEPEVAALLAHIRSLGIAVTVKLACTDFGIPNLYVVGDDHGTPTVPVQVTSCGEAAHPDRARGLRKALLEFCGSRSRKAATHGPIDLVRAALPADYVERQIGVAMLEEEEGRALEAMAEWVGQDAAELRRRLGGNVFSARRQVPFSSLPTTPAAELADSGDRLRFLTARLAEAGLETLVIDCSPPGSPVKVVKTIVPGLESETMSYHRIGWRGVVRLRERGDALLLDAPREGALRVRLRPEDEAKAGGPAWFDVALAERIVGRLYPMYRECGTFSAQLLMQKRKAA
;
A
#
# COMPACT_ATOMS: atom_id res chain seq x y z
N MET A 1 18.41 -15.26 -14.55
CA MET A 1 18.51 -15.38 -13.08
C MET A 1 19.98 -15.34 -12.73
N PRO A 2 20.41 -14.48 -11.78
CA PRO A 2 21.79 -14.49 -11.29
C PRO A 2 22.19 -15.87 -10.77
N THR A 3 23.47 -16.20 -10.81
CA THR A 3 24.01 -17.38 -10.11
C THR A 3 23.68 -17.26 -8.61
N ASP A 4 23.30 -18.36 -7.96
CA ASP A 4 22.89 -18.44 -6.55
C ASP A 4 21.55 -17.77 -6.17
N SER A 5 20.73 -17.36 -7.14
CA SER A 5 19.35 -16.94 -6.85
C SER A 5 18.47 -18.14 -6.46
N HIS A 6 17.62 -17.96 -5.45
CA HIS A 6 16.63 -18.97 -5.07
C HIS A 6 15.21 -18.43 -5.29
N VAL A 7 14.39 -19.21 -5.99
CA VAL A 7 12.96 -18.95 -6.16
C VAL A 7 12.18 -20.09 -5.54
N SER A 8 11.18 -19.74 -4.75
CA SER A 8 10.27 -20.71 -4.13
C SER A 8 8.85 -20.17 -4.12
N VAL A 9 7.90 -21.08 -4.27
CA VAL A 9 6.46 -20.80 -4.22
C VAL A 9 5.83 -21.89 -3.37
N PHE A 10 5.14 -21.52 -2.30
CA PHE A 10 4.52 -22.49 -1.39
C PHE A 10 3.32 -21.91 -0.65
N PRO A 11 2.34 -22.75 -0.27
CA PRO A 11 1.19 -22.32 0.52
C PRO A 11 1.61 -21.93 1.95
N ILE A 12 0.93 -20.93 2.49
CA ILE A 12 1.08 -20.47 3.89
C ILE A 12 -0.28 -20.45 4.63
N ASP A 13 -1.36 -20.90 3.99
CA ASP A 13 -2.72 -20.89 4.57
C ASP A 13 -2.86 -21.74 5.83
N ALA A 14 -2.04 -22.79 6.00
CA ALA A 14 -2.00 -23.61 7.21
C ALA A 14 -1.63 -22.83 8.49
N LEU A 15 -1.13 -21.60 8.37
CA LEU A 15 -0.82 -20.71 9.49
C LEU A 15 -2.04 -19.93 10.02
N ASP A 16 -3.21 -20.05 9.39
CA ASP A 16 -4.46 -19.46 9.88
C ASP A 16 -5.63 -20.46 9.83
N ARG A 17 -6.59 -20.28 10.72
CA ARG A 17 -7.73 -21.20 10.90
C ARG A 17 -8.94 -20.90 10.02
N ILE A 18 -8.92 -19.81 9.23
CA ILE A 18 -10.00 -19.46 8.30
C ILE A 18 -10.01 -20.39 7.08
N GLY A 19 -8.87 -20.95 6.68
CA GLY A 19 -8.79 -21.94 5.59
C GLY A 19 -8.97 -21.34 4.18
N ILE A 20 -8.72 -20.05 4.00
CA ILE A 20 -8.59 -19.45 2.66
C ILE A 20 -7.21 -19.79 2.10
N PRO A 21 -7.10 -20.28 0.85
CA PRO A 21 -5.82 -20.43 0.17
C PRO A 21 -4.99 -19.15 0.16
N VAL A 22 -3.73 -19.27 0.60
CA VAL A 22 -2.75 -18.18 0.61
C VAL A 22 -1.41 -18.75 0.17
N VAL A 23 -0.79 -18.16 -0.84
CA VAL A 23 0.49 -18.57 -1.39
C VAL A 23 1.51 -17.45 -1.18
N GLN A 24 2.74 -17.85 -0.88
CA GLN A 24 3.89 -16.96 -0.85
C GLN A 24 4.85 -17.34 -1.99
N ALA A 25 5.30 -16.34 -2.75
CA ALA A 25 6.33 -16.48 -3.79
C ALA A 25 7.55 -15.64 -3.39
N ASN A 26 8.75 -16.17 -3.58
CA ASN A 26 9.98 -15.54 -3.10
C ASN A 26 11.05 -15.47 -4.18
N LEU A 27 11.82 -14.39 -4.18
CA LEU A 27 13.12 -14.29 -4.80
C LEU A 27 14.15 -13.91 -3.74
N ILE A 28 15.09 -14.80 -3.46
CA ILE A 28 16.20 -14.56 -2.53
C ILE A 28 17.50 -14.45 -3.32
N LEU A 29 18.21 -13.34 -3.10
CA LEU A 29 19.53 -13.04 -3.65
C LEU A 29 20.51 -12.83 -2.50
N ARG A 30 21.79 -13.20 -2.68
CA ARG A 30 22.78 -13.23 -1.60
C ARG A 30 23.11 -11.86 -0.98
N GLU A 31 23.02 -10.80 -1.77
CA GLU A 31 23.46 -9.44 -1.39
C GLU A 31 22.32 -8.41 -1.48
N GLU A 32 21.08 -8.88 -1.59
CA GLU A 32 19.91 -8.00 -1.66
C GLU A 32 18.86 -8.46 -0.65
N PRO A 33 18.03 -7.54 -0.15
CA PRO A 33 16.82 -7.92 0.59
C PRO A 33 15.99 -8.92 -0.22
N ALA A 34 15.40 -9.89 0.47
CA ALA A 34 14.48 -10.83 -0.17
C ALA A 34 13.24 -10.09 -0.69
N THR A 35 12.84 -10.46 -1.90
CA THR A 35 11.61 -9.98 -2.53
C THR A 35 10.55 -11.06 -2.36
N THR A 36 9.39 -10.69 -1.83
CA THR A 36 8.30 -11.63 -1.52
C THR A 36 6.98 -11.09 -2.06
N GLY A 37 6.26 -11.94 -2.79
CA GLY A 37 4.87 -11.69 -3.19
C GLY A 37 3.91 -12.61 -2.44
N TYR A 38 2.72 -12.11 -2.18
CA TYR A 38 1.65 -12.84 -1.51
C TYR A 38 0.42 -12.87 -2.41
N GLY A 39 -0.28 -14.00 -2.41
CA GLY A 39 -1.55 -14.09 -3.12
C GLY A 39 -2.54 -14.93 -2.34
N TYR A 40 -3.81 -14.63 -2.58
CA TYR A 40 -4.93 -15.20 -1.87
C TYR A 40 -6.12 -15.30 -2.82
N GLY A 41 -6.98 -16.28 -2.60
CA GLY A 41 -8.12 -16.54 -3.46
C GLY A 41 -9.02 -17.63 -2.88
N PHE A 42 -10.20 -17.83 -3.47
CA PHE A 42 -11.05 -18.96 -3.07
C PHE A 42 -10.48 -20.30 -3.54
N THR A 43 -9.55 -20.28 -4.49
CA THR A 43 -8.85 -21.46 -4.98
C THR A 43 -7.33 -21.31 -4.84
N PRO A 44 -6.57 -22.42 -4.71
CA PRO A 44 -5.12 -22.37 -4.69
C PRO A 44 -4.49 -21.70 -5.91
N ILE A 45 -5.09 -21.86 -7.10
CA ILE A 45 -4.56 -21.26 -8.33
C ILE A 45 -4.75 -19.73 -8.34
N GLU A 46 -5.86 -19.21 -7.82
CA GLU A 46 -6.03 -17.76 -7.65
C GLU A 46 -4.96 -17.20 -6.73
N ALA A 47 -4.68 -17.89 -5.62
CA ALA A 47 -3.64 -17.48 -4.68
C ALA A 47 -2.23 -17.53 -5.28
N GLU A 48 -1.90 -18.58 -6.04
CA GLU A 48 -0.59 -18.71 -6.69
C GLU A 48 -0.38 -17.63 -7.77
N VAL A 49 -1.40 -17.34 -8.58
CA VAL A 49 -1.34 -16.28 -9.60
C VAL A 49 -1.13 -14.91 -8.96
N GLY A 50 -1.81 -14.62 -7.85
CA GLY A 50 -1.61 -13.37 -7.09
C GLY A 50 -0.18 -13.25 -6.56
N ALA A 51 0.35 -14.30 -5.94
CA ALA A 51 1.68 -14.30 -5.33
C ALA A 51 2.78 -14.09 -6.38
N LEU A 52 2.67 -14.76 -7.53
CA LEU A 52 3.58 -14.58 -8.65
C LEU A 52 3.42 -13.20 -9.31
N GLY A 53 2.21 -12.65 -9.35
CA GLY A 53 1.94 -11.30 -9.83
C GLY A 53 2.68 -10.25 -9.01
N GLU A 54 2.49 -10.24 -7.69
CA GLU A 54 3.17 -9.31 -6.77
C GLU A 54 4.69 -9.48 -6.82
N LEU A 55 5.19 -10.72 -6.88
CA LEU A 55 6.62 -10.98 -7.03
C LEU A 55 7.16 -10.38 -8.35
N CYS A 56 6.44 -10.56 -9.46
CA CYS A 56 6.82 -9.99 -10.76
C CYS A 56 6.87 -8.46 -10.72
N GLU A 57 5.92 -7.81 -10.03
CA GLU A 57 5.88 -6.36 -9.89
C GLU A 57 7.17 -5.82 -9.28
N GLU A 58 7.53 -6.31 -8.09
CA GLU A 58 8.69 -5.81 -7.37
C GLU A 58 10.00 -6.12 -8.11
N VAL A 59 10.15 -7.36 -8.61
CA VAL A 59 11.35 -7.80 -9.31
C VAL A 59 11.59 -6.99 -10.58
N HIS A 60 10.56 -6.80 -11.40
CA HIS A 60 10.73 -6.15 -12.70
C HIS A 60 10.83 -4.63 -12.58
N VAL A 61 10.12 -3.99 -11.65
CA VAL A 61 10.34 -2.57 -11.36
C VAL A 61 11.73 -2.33 -10.75
N GLY A 62 12.16 -3.16 -9.80
CA GLY A 62 13.52 -3.07 -9.24
C GLY A 62 14.61 -3.23 -10.31
N ALA A 63 14.45 -4.20 -11.22
CA ALA A 63 15.36 -4.39 -12.34
C ALA A 63 15.35 -3.20 -13.32
N TRP A 64 14.18 -2.62 -13.60
CA TRP A 64 14.06 -1.43 -14.43
C TRP A 64 14.77 -0.23 -13.80
N VAL A 65 14.53 0.04 -12.51
CA VAL A 65 15.14 1.15 -11.76
C VAL A 65 16.66 1.00 -11.69
N LYS A 66 17.18 -0.22 -11.55
CA LYS A 66 18.62 -0.50 -11.60
C LYS A 66 19.21 -0.25 -12.98
N ARG A 67 18.49 -0.53 -14.06
CA ARG A 67 19.00 -0.31 -15.43
C ARG A 67 18.88 1.15 -15.86
N ASN A 68 17.81 1.83 -15.43
CA ASN A 68 17.52 3.20 -15.79
C ASN A 68 18.07 4.17 -14.73
N ARG A 69 19.30 4.65 -14.95
CA ARG A 69 19.98 5.61 -14.06
C ARG A 69 19.39 7.02 -14.14
N GLY A 70 18.55 7.30 -15.14
CA GLY A 70 17.97 8.63 -15.34
C GLY A 70 19.00 9.70 -15.69
N THR A 71 18.56 10.95 -15.62
CA THR A 71 19.37 12.15 -15.84
C THR A 71 19.25 13.07 -14.63
N VAL A 72 20.39 13.56 -14.13
CA VAL A 72 20.41 14.51 -13.02
C VAL A 72 20.18 15.92 -13.56
N ALA A 73 19.10 16.56 -13.12
CA ALA A 73 18.76 17.92 -13.50
C ALA A 73 17.85 18.58 -12.46
N SER A 74 17.81 19.92 -12.45
CA SER A 74 16.78 20.67 -11.73
C SER A 74 15.47 20.70 -12.54
N TYR A 75 14.31 20.79 -11.85
CA TYR A 75 13.01 21.00 -12.51
C TYR A 75 13.03 22.22 -13.44
N ALA A 76 13.57 23.35 -12.97
CA ALA A 76 13.66 24.58 -13.76
C ALA A 76 14.47 24.41 -15.07
N ALA A 77 15.55 23.64 -15.04
CA ALA A 77 16.34 23.33 -16.24
C ALA A 77 15.57 22.44 -17.23
N LEU A 78 14.92 21.38 -16.75
CA LEU A 78 14.13 20.50 -17.62
C LEU A 78 12.94 21.25 -18.23
N CYS A 79 12.28 22.15 -17.49
CA CYS A 79 11.21 22.96 -18.06
C CYS A 79 11.70 23.91 -19.16
N ARG A 80 12.94 24.44 -19.08
CA ARG A 80 13.54 25.23 -20.16
C ARG A 80 13.84 24.39 -21.40
N GLU A 81 14.24 23.13 -21.22
CA GLU A 81 14.57 22.21 -22.30
C GLU A 81 13.32 21.61 -22.98
N ARG A 82 12.32 21.20 -22.18
CA ARG A 82 11.20 20.35 -22.60
C ARG A 82 9.84 21.03 -22.52
N GLY A 83 9.78 22.25 -22.00
CA GLY A 83 8.54 22.92 -21.63
C GLY A 83 7.97 22.38 -20.31
N VAL A 84 7.12 23.18 -19.67
CA VAL A 84 6.48 22.82 -18.39
C VAL A 84 5.64 21.54 -18.50
N ALA A 85 4.96 21.33 -19.63
CA ALA A 85 4.16 20.13 -19.88
C ALA A 85 5.01 18.84 -19.99
N GLY A 86 6.30 18.96 -20.34
CA GLY A 86 7.22 17.83 -20.47
C GLY A 86 7.82 17.34 -19.15
N VAL A 87 7.48 17.96 -18.02
CA VAL A 87 8.08 17.66 -16.71
C VAL A 87 7.00 17.70 -15.63
N VAL A 88 6.87 16.64 -14.85
CA VAL A 88 5.96 16.65 -13.70
C VAL A 88 6.50 17.59 -12.64
N ASP A 89 5.66 18.52 -12.19
CA ASP A 89 5.96 19.35 -11.02
C ASP A 89 5.92 18.50 -9.75
N PRO A 90 7.02 18.35 -8.99
CA PRO A 90 7.03 17.56 -7.76
C PRO A 90 6.03 18.02 -6.70
N LEU A 91 5.53 19.27 -6.73
CA LEU A 91 4.44 19.71 -5.85
C LEU A 91 3.12 18.96 -6.09
N THR A 92 2.94 18.33 -7.26
CA THR A 92 1.76 17.50 -7.57
C THR A 92 1.90 16.07 -7.07
N LEU A 93 3.08 15.66 -6.61
CA LEU A 93 3.40 14.27 -6.31
C LEU A 93 3.24 13.89 -4.82
N CYS A 94 2.46 14.67 -4.08
CA CYS A 94 2.19 14.51 -2.65
C CYS A 94 3.49 14.46 -1.82
N LEU A 95 4.11 15.62 -1.63
CA LEU A 95 5.35 15.77 -0.85
C LEU A 95 5.08 15.71 0.66
N PRO A 96 6.09 15.36 1.47
CA PRO A 96 6.03 15.55 2.91
C PRO A 96 5.74 17.02 3.27
N ALA A 97 4.92 17.24 4.29
CA ALA A 97 4.80 18.55 4.92
C ALA A 97 6.19 19.02 5.38
N GLY A 98 6.52 20.28 5.08
CA GLY A 98 7.85 20.83 5.35
C GLY A 98 8.94 20.35 4.38
N SER A 99 8.60 19.64 3.30
CA SER A 99 9.56 19.23 2.27
C SER A 99 10.47 20.38 1.84
N VAL A 100 11.77 20.09 1.68
CA VAL A 100 12.82 21.04 1.28
C VAL A 100 12.85 21.32 -0.22
N TRP A 101 11.90 20.78 -0.99
CA TRP A 101 11.88 20.89 -2.44
C TRP A 101 11.90 22.35 -2.93
N THR A 102 12.74 22.59 -3.94
CA THR A 102 12.82 23.83 -4.72
C THR A 102 12.98 23.51 -6.21
N PRO A 103 12.58 24.41 -7.13
CA PRO A 103 12.74 24.21 -8.58
C PRO A 103 14.19 24.01 -9.05
N ASP A 104 15.17 24.52 -8.31
CA ASP A 104 16.60 24.43 -8.63
C ASP A 104 17.30 23.22 -8.01
N MET A 105 16.60 22.46 -7.15
CA MET A 105 17.15 21.25 -6.53
C MET A 105 17.45 20.19 -7.61
N PRO A 106 18.70 19.69 -7.71
CA PRO A 106 19.01 18.59 -8.62
C PRO A 106 18.37 17.29 -8.12
N LEU A 107 17.58 16.67 -8.99
CA LEU A 107 16.99 15.34 -8.79
C LEU A 107 17.38 14.43 -9.95
N THR A 108 17.29 13.13 -9.75
CA THR A 108 17.42 12.14 -10.82
C THR A 108 16.05 11.95 -11.48
N TRP A 109 15.95 12.20 -12.78
CA TRP A 109 14.72 12.12 -13.55
C TRP A 109 14.74 10.97 -14.55
N VAL A 110 13.59 10.34 -14.77
CA VAL A 110 13.37 9.32 -15.79
C VAL A 110 12.14 9.65 -16.64
N GLU A 111 12.06 9.08 -17.83
CA GLU A 111 10.92 9.28 -18.72
C GLU A 111 9.79 8.29 -18.39
N ALA A 112 8.58 8.82 -18.24
CA ALA A 112 7.32 8.09 -18.19
C ALA A 112 6.47 8.47 -19.41
N GLN A 113 5.36 7.76 -19.62
CA GLN A 113 4.40 8.04 -20.69
C GLN A 113 3.07 8.51 -20.12
N ARG A 114 2.49 9.57 -20.68
CA ARG A 114 1.10 9.96 -20.42
C ARG A 114 0.17 8.94 -21.05
N TRP A 115 -0.79 8.43 -20.30
CA TRP A 115 -1.81 7.54 -20.82
C TRP A 115 -3.09 8.29 -21.20
N PRO A 116 -3.72 8.02 -22.36
CA PRO A 116 -3.37 7.03 -23.38
C PRO A 116 -2.52 7.59 -24.54
N SER A 117 -2.11 8.86 -24.51
CA SER A 117 -1.47 9.53 -25.65
C SER A 117 -0.08 8.98 -25.99
N GLY A 118 0.61 8.39 -25.00
CA GLY A 118 2.00 7.94 -25.11
C GLY A 118 3.02 9.08 -25.07
N GLU A 119 2.58 10.32 -24.83
CA GLU A 119 3.47 11.48 -24.79
C GLU A 119 4.50 11.34 -23.65
N PRO A 120 5.81 11.57 -23.91
CA PRO A 120 6.84 11.44 -22.90
C PRO A 120 6.76 12.58 -21.87
N VAL A 121 7.00 12.25 -20.61
CA VAL A 121 7.07 13.21 -19.51
C VAL A 121 8.14 12.81 -18.50
N MET A 122 8.92 13.76 -18.02
CA MET A 122 9.94 13.51 -17.00
C MET A 122 9.31 13.42 -15.62
N VAL A 123 9.63 12.35 -14.88
CA VAL A 123 9.23 12.16 -13.47
C VAL A 123 10.46 11.92 -12.58
N PRO A 124 10.46 12.33 -11.31
CA PRO A 124 11.56 12.02 -10.41
C PRO A 124 11.65 10.50 -10.17
N ARG A 125 12.85 9.95 -10.29
CA ARG A 125 13.15 8.51 -10.21
C ARG A 125 12.71 7.89 -8.88
N GLU A 126 12.69 8.65 -7.79
CA GLU A 126 12.25 8.23 -6.46
C GLU A 126 10.78 7.79 -6.40
N TRP A 127 9.92 8.28 -7.30
CA TRP A 127 8.51 7.85 -7.40
C TRP A 127 8.34 6.55 -8.18
N VAL A 128 9.40 6.06 -8.81
CA VAL A 128 9.37 4.81 -9.59
C VAL A 128 9.83 3.63 -8.74
N ALA A 129 10.84 3.84 -7.89
CA ALA A 129 11.33 2.83 -6.98
C ALA A 129 10.24 2.35 -6.00
N ALA A 130 10.26 1.06 -5.70
CA ALA A 130 9.41 0.44 -4.69
C ALA A 130 10.03 0.52 -3.29
N TYR A 131 11.37 0.51 -3.21
CA TYR A 131 12.12 0.56 -1.96
C TYR A 131 13.38 1.44 -2.08
N PRO A 132 13.87 2.03 -0.97
CA PRO A 132 15.08 2.86 -0.97
C PRO A 132 16.30 2.20 -1.62
N TYR A 133 16.58 0.92 -1.29
CA TYR A 133 17.77 0.21 -1.77
C TYR A 133 17.83 0.08 -3.30
N GLN A 134 16.69 0.15 -3.99
CA GLN A 134 16.64 0.05 -5.45
C GLN A 134 17.25 1.28 -6.15
N LEU A 135 17.30 2.42 -5.47
CA LEU A 135 17.84 3.65 -6.04
C LEU A 135 19.36 3.59 -6.22
N GLY A 136 20.08 2.89 -5.35
CA GLY A 136 21.56 2.90 -5.30
C GLY A 136 22.15 4.20 -4.74
N GLU A 137 21.29 5.13 -4.32
CA GLU A 137 21.62 6.40 -3.66
C GLU A 137 20.48 6.75 -2.68
N PRO A 138 20.74 7.51 -1.61
CA PRO A 138 19.68 7.96 -0.71
C PRO A 138 18.63 8.80 -1.43
N ALA A 139 17.36 8.51 -1.18
CA ALA A 139 16.26 9.34 -1.66
C ALA A 139 16.31 10.74 -1.02
N ARG A 140 15.95 11.77 -1.79
CA ARG A 140 16.05 13.18 -1.42
C ARG A 140 14.73 13.78 -0.95
N LEU A 141 13.60 13.32 -1.47
CA LEU A 141 12.29 13.94 -1.22
C LEU A 141 11.30 13.03 -0.50
N ILE A 142 11.30 11.74 -0.83
CA ILE A 142 10.35 10.78 -0.30
C ILE A 142 11.03 9.46 0.03
N THR A 143 10.46 8.69 0.96
CA THR A 143 10.73 7.26 1.04
C THR A 143 10.00 6.55 -0.10
N PRO A 144 10.69 5.82 -0.99
CA PRO A 144 10.04 5.01 -2.02
C PRO A 144 9.10 3.97 -1.42
N ILE A 145 8.02 3.68 -2.14
CA ILE A 145 6.96 2.76 -1.73
C ILE A 145 6.43 1.98 -2.94
N THR A 146 5.83 0.83 -2.69
CA THR A 146 5.22 -0.04 -3.71
C THR A 146 3.99 0.57 -4.38
N ASN A 147 3.37 1.60 -3.80
CA ASN A 147 2.14 2.22 -4.33
C ASN A 147 2.16 2.47 -5.87
N GLY A 148 1.17 1.94 -6.59
CA GLY A 148 1.02 2.06 -8.03
C GLY A 148 1.81 1.02 -8.84
N LEU A 149 2.32 -0.03 -8.20
CA LEU A 149 2.77 -1.21 -8.93
C LEU A 149 1.57 -1.95 -9.52
N GLY A 150 1.78 -2.63 -10.64
CA GLY A 150 0.74 -3.46 -11.24
C GLY A 150 1.29 -4.46 -12.22
N ALA A 151 0.84 -5.71 -12.11
CA ALA A 151 1.07 -6.78 -13.05
C ALA A 151 -0.23 -7.26 -13.71
N GLY A 152 -0.11 -7.76 -14.94
CA GLY A 152 -1.24 -8.29 -15.70
C GLY A 152 -0.80 -9.10 -16.91
N LEU A 153 -1.75 -9.79 -17.53
CA LEU A 153 -1.54 -10.53 -18.79
C LEU A 153 -1.57 -9.62 -20.03
N ASP A 154 -1.97 -8.37 -19.83
CA ASP A 154 -1.95 -7.31 -20.82
C ASP A 154 -1.68 -5.96 -20.13
N LEU A 155 -1.33 -4.95 -20.92
CA LEU A 155 -0.94 -3.64 -20.41
C LEU A 155 -2.12 -2.91 -19.74
N PRO A 156 -3.35 -2.90 -20.32
CA PRO A 156 -4.50 -2.33 -19.65
C PRO A 156 -4.79 -2.90 -18.26
N HIS A 157 -4.63 -4.21 -18.08
CA HIS A 157 -4.79 -4.89 -16.80
C HIS A 157 -3.77 -4.37 -15.79
N ALA A 158 -2.48 -4.38 -16.14
CA ALA A 158 -1.42 -3.92 -15.24
C ALA A 158 -1.61 -2.45 -14.82
N ILE A 159 -1.98 -1.56 -15.76
CA ILE A 159 -2.24 -0.14 -15.45
C ILE A 159 -3.49 0.01 -14.58
N ALA A 160 -4.58 -0.68 -14.91
CA ALA A 160 -5.81 -0.63 -14.10
C ALA A 160 -5.57 -1.11 -12.67
N HIS A 161 -4.74 -2.15 -12.48
CA HIS A 161 -4.32 -2.62 -11.16
C HIS A 161 -3.60 -1.51 -10.39
N GLY A 162 -2.56 -0.92 -10.98
CA GLY A 162 -1.79 0.15 -10.33
C GLY A 162 -2.65 1.36 -9.96
N ILE A 163 -3.59 1.78 -10.83
CA ILE A 163 -4.54 2.85 -10.51
C ILE A 163 -5.44 2.48 -9.32
N MET A 164 -6.01 1.27 -9.31
CA MET A 164 -6.91 0.85 -8.22
C MET A 164 -6.18 0.78 -6.88
N GLU A 165 -4.92 0.34 -6.86
CA GLU A 165 -4.07 0.42 -5.66
C GLU A 165 -3.85 1.87 -5.22
N GLN A 166 -3.56 2.78 -6.15
CA GLN A 166 -3.39 4.20 -5.82
C GLN A 166 -4.66 4.83 -5.27
N LEU A 167 -5.84 4.49 -5.81
CA LEU A 167 -7.14 4.94 -5.29
C LEU A 167 -7.42 4.39 -3.89
N GLN A 168 -7.02 3.14 -3.63
CA GLN A 168 -7.10 2.53 -2.30
C GLN A 168 -6.23 3.30 -1.30
N ARG A 169 -4.95 3.54 -1.62
CA ARG A 169 -4.02 4.26 -0.74
C ARG A 169 -4.44 5.71 -0.52
N ASP A 170 -4.92 6.34 -1.58
CA ASP A 170 -5.44 7.69 -1.54
C ASP A 170 -6.61 7.82 -0.56
N GLY A 171 -7.63 6.97 -0.68
CA GLY A 171 -8.81 7.04 0.19
C GLY A 171 -8.49 6.74 1.66
N ASN A 172 -7.47 5.91 1.93
CA ASN A 172 -7.11 5.50 3.28
C ASN A 172 -6.35 6.58 4.06
N VAL A 173 -5.74 7.56 3.38
CA VAL A 173 -4.65 8.38 3.93
C VAL A 173 -4.99 9.15 5.23
N VAL A 174 -6.24 9.57 5.43
CA VAL A 174 -6.72 10.33 6.62
C VAL A 174 -8.01 9.77 7.24
N THR A 175 -8.35 8.51 6.95
CA THR A 175 -9.60 7.85 7.40
C THR A 175 -9.40 6.41 7.86
N TYR A 176 -8.15 5.95 7.95
CA TYR A 176 -7.77 4.56 8.15
C TYR A 176 -6.86 4.39 9.38
N ARG A 177 -6.86 3.17 9.96
CA ARG A 177 -6.05 2.78 11.13
C ARG A 177 -6.24 3.70 12.33
N ALA A 178 -5.23 4.47 12.72
CA ALA A 178 -5.31 5.37 13.86
C ALA A 178 -6.31 6.53 13.61
N LEU A 179 -6.61 6.82 12.34
CA LEU A 179 -7.60 7.82 11.91
C LEU A 179 -8.92 7.21 11.44
N ASP A 180 -9.20 5.96 11.83
CA ASP A 180 -10.45 5.29 11.50
C ASP A 180 -11.66 6.10 11.97
N GLN A 181 -12.56 6.41 11.03
CA GLN A 181 -13.75 7.23 11.27
C GLN A 181 -14.95 6.41 11.80
N GLY A 182 -14.80 5.10 11.95
CA GLY A 182 -15.82 4.19 12.45
C GLY A 182 -17.02 4.03 11.52
N VAL A 183 -16.84 4.19 10.20
CA VAL A 183 -17.91 4.00 9.20
C VAL A 183 -17.97 2.53 8.81
N VAL A 184 -18.95 1.82 9.36
CA VAL A 184 -19.17 0.38 9.15
C VAL A 184 -20.14 0.18 8.00
N VAL A 185 -19.82 -0.76 7.11
CA VAL A 185 -20.67 -1.17 6.00
C VAL A 185 -21.50 -2.37 6.43
N GLU A 186 -22.82 -2.24 6.36
CA GLU A 186 -23.75 -3.33 6.63
C GLU A 186 -23.89 -4.23 5.39
N PRO A 187 -23.61 -5.54 5.47
CA PRO A 187 -23.61 -6.43 4.31
C PRO A 187 -25.04 -6.85 3.89
N ASP A 188 -25.92 -5.88 3.61
CA ASP A 188 -27.35 -6.08 3.31
C ASP A 188 -27.63 -6.60 1.90
N ALA A 189 -26.68 -6.45 0.97
CA ALA A 189 -26.81 -6.86 -0.43
C ALA A 189 -25.54 -7.56 -0.96
N VAL A 190 -25.01 -8.55 -0.22
CA VAL A 190 -23.89 -9.37 -0.69
C VAL A 190 -24.41 -10.42 -1.69
N GLU A 191 -24.15 -10.16 -2.98
CA GLU A 191 -24.65 -11.00 -4.09
C GLU A 191 -23.88 -12.31 -4.25
N GLU A 192 -22.60 -12.33 -3.91
CA GLU A 192 -21.71 -13.48 -4.10
C GLU A 192 -21.82 -14.48 -2.92
N PRO A 193 -22.33 -15.70 -3.13
CA PRO A 193 -22.56 -16.65 -2.05
C PRO A 193 -21.29 -17.06 -1.30
N GLU A 194 -20.15 -17.15 -2.01
CA GLU A 194 -18.85 -17.50 -1.41
C GLU A 194 -18.38 -16.43 -0.42
N VAL A 195 -18.60 -15.15 -0.73
CA VAL A 195 -18.29 -14.01 0.16
C VAL A 195 -19.21 -14.01 1.38
N ALA A 196 -20.51 -14.23 1.18
CA ALA A 196 -21.46 -14.31 2.28
C ALA A 196 -21.14 -15.49 3.23
N ALA A 197 -20.78 -16.65 2.66
CA ALA A 197 -20.36 -17.83 3.40
C ALA A 197 -19.05 -17.58 4.17
N LEU A 198 -18.06 -16.93 3.55
CA LEU A 198 -16.81 -16.58 4.20
C LEU A 198 -17.01 -15.62 5.38
N LEU A 199 -17.85 -14.60 5.24
CA LEU A 199 -18.21 -13.70 6.35
C LEU A 199 -18.84 -14.47 7.51
N ALA A 200 -19.75 -15.41 7.23
CA ALA A 200 -20.38 -16.23 8.25
C ALA A 200 -19.38 -17.20 8.92
N HIS A 201 -18.48 -17.79 8.14
CA HIS A 201 -17.44 -18.68 8.62
C HIS A 201 -16.45 -17.97 9.55
N ILE A 202 -15.96 -16.79 9.16
CA ILE A 202 -15.06 -15.99 10.01
C ILE A 202 -15.73 -15.65 11.35
N ARG A 203 -17.02 -15.29 11.33
CA ARG A 203 -17.78 -15.06 12.57
C ARG A 203 -17.92 -16.32 13.43
N SER A 204 -18.15 -17.49 12.84
CA SER A 204 -18.26 -18.74 13.60
C SER A 204 -16.93 -19.15 14.27
N LEU A 205 -15.80 -18.66 13.77
CA LEU A 205 -14.47 -18.81 14.38
C LEU A 205 -14.18 -17.83 15.52
N GLY A 206 -15.18 -17.03 15.93
CA GLY A 206 -15.04 -16.03 17.00
C GLY A 206 -14.33 -14.75 16.57
N ILE A 207 -14.25 -14.47 15.27
CA ILE A 207 -13.65 -13.26 14.72
C ILE A 207 -14.78 -12.29 14.34
N ALA A 208 -14.88 -11.17 15.06
CA ALA A 208 -15.82 -10.12 14.72
C ALA A 208 -15.31 -9.32 13.51
N VAL A 209 -15.57 -9.87 12.31
CA VAL A 209 -15.22 -9.25 11.04
C VAL A 209 -16.10 -8.03 10.77
N THR A 210 -15.46 -6.92 10.45
CA THR A 210 -16.10 -5.63 10.16
C THR A 210 -15.61 -5.12 8.82
N VAL A 211 -16.57 -4.85 7.92
CA VAL A 211 -16.31 -4.14 6.67
C VAL A 211 -16.44 -2.64 6.94
N LYS A 212 -15.46 -1.85 6.51
CA LYS A 212 -15.41 -0.41 6.73
C LYS A 212 -15.25 0.34 5.42
N LEU A 213 -15.76 1.57 5.41
CA LEU A 213 -15.70 2.48 4.27
C LEU A 213 -14.70 3.60 4.55
N ALA A 214 -13.67 3.71 3.71
CA ALA A 214 -12.72 4.83 3.77
C ALA A 214 -13.26 6.07 3.04
N CYS A 215 -13.73 5.89 1.80
CA CYS A 215 -14.36 6.93 0.98
C CYS A 215 -15.14 6.32 -0.20
N THR A 216 -15.84 7.17 -0.94
CA THR A 216 -16.49 6.84 -2.23
C THR A 216 -16.03 7.78 -3.35
N ASP A 217 -14.84 8.35 -3.22
CA ASP A 217 -14.25 9.27 -4.18
C ASP A 217 -14.24 8.65 -5.59
N PHE A 218 -14.36 9.49 -6.62
CA PHE A 218 -14.43 9.05 -8.02
C PHE A 218 -15.60 8.11 -8.35
N GLY A 219 -16.60 8.02 -7.47
CA GLY A 219 -17.68 7.04 -7.60
C GLY A 219 -17.23 5.61 -7.39
N ILE A 220 -16.12 5.39 -6.68
CA ILE A 220 -15.52 4.07 -6.44
C ILE A 220 -15.49 3.84 -4.92
N PRO A 221 -16.09 2.76 -4.40
CA PRO A 221 -15.99 2.44 -2.98
C PRO A 221 -14.56 2.00 -2.65
N ASN A 222 -13.98 2.63 -1.63
CA ASN A 222 -12.74 2.18 -1.00
C ASN A 222 -13.06 1.52 0.34
N LEU A 223 -12.89 0.21 0.39
CA LEU A 223 -13.26 -0.64 1.50
C LEU A 223 -12.02 -1.18 2.21
N TYR A 224 -12.14 -1.38 3.50
CA TYR A 224 -11.18 -2.17 4.26
C TYR A 224 -11.89 -3.10 5.25
N VAL A 225 -11.32 -4.28 5.46
CA VAL A 225 -11.87 -5.33 6.31
C VAL A 225 -10.91 -5.59 7.45
N VAL A 226 -11.44 -5.60 8.67
CA VAL A 226 -10.70 -5.86 9.91
C VAL A 226 -11.44 -6.91 10.73
N GLY A 227 -10.74 -7.61 11.61
CA GLY A 227 -11.34 -8.66 12.44
C GLY A 227 -10.86 -8.59 13.87
N ASP A 228 -11.80 -8.30 14.79
CA ASP A 228 -11.53 -8.40 16.22
C ASP A 228 -11.61 -9.88 16.64
N ASP A 229 -10.46 -10.55 16.67
CA ASP A 229 -10.33 -11.98 16.90
C ASP A 229 -10.39 -12.31 18.41
N HIS A 230 -11.56 -12.75 18.89
CA HIS A 230 -11.76 -13.22 20.27
C HIS A 230 -11.47 -14.73 20.43
N GLY A 231 -11.08 -15.41 19.36
CA GLY A 231 -10.74 -16.83 19.38
C GLY A 231 -9.28 -17.06 19.76
N THR A 232 -8.69 -18.11 19.18
CA THR A 232 -7.29 -18.51 19.41
C THR A 232 -6.48 -18.29 18.13
N PRO A 233 -5.93 -17.09 17.89
CA PRO A 233 -5.02 -16.87 16.77
C PRO A 233 -3.76 -17.76 16.91
N THR A 234 -3.23 -18.22 15.78
CA THR A 234 -2.00 -19.03 15.72
C THR A 234 -0.82 -18.25 16.31
N VAL A 235 -0.73 -16.96 15.98
CA VAL A 235 0.20 -16.02 16.62
C VAL A 235 -0.52 -14.71 16.96
N PRO A 236 -0.17 -14.04 18.08
CA PRO A 236 -0.86 -12.83 18.53
C PRO A 236 -1.04 -11.74 17.47
N VAL A 237 -0.02 -11.50 16.64
CA VAL A 237 -0.02 -10.38 15.69
C VAL A 237 -1.05 -10.52 14.56
N GLN A 238 -1.67 -11.69 14.36
CA GLN A 238 -2.77 -11.88 13.39
C GLN A 238 -4.01 -11.06 13.69
N VAL A 239 -4.20 -10.62 14.94
CA VAL A 239 -5.33 -9.73 15.30
C VAL A 239 -5.21 -8.32 14.70
N THR A 240 -4.06 -8.00 14.11
CA THR A 240 -3.77 -6.70 13.49
C THR A 240 -3.99 -6.69 11.96
N SER A 241 -4.39 -7.84 11.41
CA SER A 241 -4.61 -8.03 9.98
C SER A 241 -5.73 -7.15 9.45
N CYS A 242 -5.52 -6.68 8.23
CA CYS A 242 -6.47 -5.91 7.46
C CYS A 242 -6.31 -6.27 5.99
N GLY A 243 -7.41 -6.21 5.25
CA GLY A 243 -7.40 -6.22 3.79
C GLY A 243 -8.13 -5.02 3.24
N GLU A 244 -7.68 -4.53 2.09
CA GLU A 244 -8.09 -3.25 1.54
C GLU A 244 -8.42 -3.40 0.04
N ALA A 245 -9.37 -2.63 -0.48
CA ALA A 245 -9.66 -2.62 -1.90
C ALA A 245 -10.41 -1.35 -2.33
N ALA A 246 -9.99 -0.78 -3.46
CA ALA A 246 -10.81 0.12 -4.26
C ALA A 246 -11.11 -0.55 -5.61
N HIS A 247 -12.39 -0.71 -5.95
CA HIS A 247 -12.80 -1.31 -7.22
C HIS A 247 -14.15 -0.73 -7.67
N PRO A 248 -14.34 -0.35 -8.95
CA PRO A 248 -15.59 0.26 -9.42
C PRO A 248 -16.84 -0.62 -9.24
N ASP A 249 -16.67 -1.93 -9.36
CA ASP A 249 -17.66 -2.92 -8.90
C ASP A 249 -17.49 -3.17 -7.39
N ARG A 250 -18.49 -2.79 -6.59
CA ARG A 250 -18.46 -2.90 -5.12
C ARG A 250 -18.38 -4.34 -4.62
N ALA A 251 -18.93 -5.30 -5.35
CA ALA A 251 -18.90 -6.72 -4.97
C ALA A 251 -17.48 -7.26 -5.09
N ARG A 252 -16.78 -6.94 -6.20
CA ARG A 252 -15.35 -7.23 -6.36
C ARG A 252 -14.48 -6.53 -5.31
N GLY A 253 -14.81 -5.29 -4.96
CA GLY A 253 -14.15 -4.55 -3.87
C GLY A 253 -14.27 -5.30 -2.53
N LEU A 254 -15.48 -5.73 -2.16
CA LEU A 254 -15.70 -6.50 -0.95
C LEU A 254 -14.97 -7.85 -0.98
N ARG A 255 -15.07 -8.61 -2.08
CA ARG A 255 -14.36 -9.88 -2.27
C ARG A 255 -12.85 -9.71 -2.06
N LYS A 256 -12.23 -8.74 -2.74
CA LYS A 256 -10.79 -8.48 -2.62
C LYS A 256 -10.40 -8.11 -1.19
N ALA A 257 -11.07 -7.14 -0.57
CA ALA A 257 -10.72 -6.69 0.77
C ALA A 257 -10.90 -7.81 1.81
N LEU A 258 -11.92 -8.65 1.68
CA LEU A 258 -12.16 -9.78 2.57
C LEU A 258 -11.11 -10.89 2.41
N LEU A 259 -10.79 -11.27 1.16
CA LEU A 259 -9.75 -12.26 0.89
C LEU A 259 -8.36 -11.77 1.31
N GLU A 260 -8.08 -10.48 1.12
CA GLU A 260 -6.84 -9.86 1.58
C GLU A 260 -6.76 -9.80 3.10
N PHE A 261 -7.87 -9.62 3.82
CA PHE A 261 -7.88 -9.75 5.28
C PHE A 261 -7.48 -11.17 5.70
N CYS A 262 -8.00 -12.20 5.04
CA CYS A 262 -7.59 -13.60 5.28
C CYS A 262 -6.11 -13.83 4.92
N GLY A 263 -5.67 -13.36 3.75
CA GLY A 263 -4.27 -13.43 3.30
C GLY A 263 -3.32 -12.75 4.28
N SER A 264 -3.70 -11.58 4.77
CA SER A 264 -2.96 -10.78 5.75
C SER A 264 -2.80 -11.54 7.08
N ARG A 265 -3.74 -12.40 7.49
CA ARG A 265 -3.60 -13.22 8.69
C ARG A 265 -2.55 -14.31 8.53
N SER A 266 -2.54 -15.03 7.41
CA SER A 266 -1.51 -16.03 7.12
C SER A 266 -0.15 -15.37 6.94
N ARG A 267 -0.08 -14.26 6.19
CA ARG A 267 1.14 -13.43 6.01
C ARG A 267 1.72 -12.99 7.34
N LYS A 268 0.91 -12.41 8.24
CA LYS A 268 1.35 -11.96 9.56
C LYS A 268 2.02 -13.08 10.36
N ALA A 269 1.47 -14.30 10.31
CA ALA A 269 2.07 -15.46 10.95
C ALA A 269 3.37 -15.90 10.27
N ALA A 270 3.40 -15.96 8.93
CA ALA A 270 4.56 -16.36 8.15
C ALA A 270 5.74 -15.39 8.27
N THR A 271 5.46 -14.09 8.40
CA THR A 271 6.47 -13.02 8.41
C THR A 271 6.96 -12.69 9.82
N HIS A 272 6.05 -12.65 10.80
CA HIS A 272 6.30 -12.09 12.14
C HIS A 272 6.09 -13.08 13.28
N GLY A 273 5.67 -14.32 12.97
CA GLY A 273 5.52 -15.38 13.96
C GLY A 273 6.86 -15.82 14.59
N PRO A 274 6.84 -16.49 15.75
CA PRO A 274 8.04 -17.03 16.35
C PRO A 274 8.79 -17.94 15.38
N ILE A 275 10.12 -17.77 15.25
CA ILE A 275 10.92 -18.49 14.24
C ILE A 275 10.78 -20.00 14.37
N ASP A 276 10.70 -20.56 15.58
CA ASP A 276 10.56 -22.02 15.77
C ASP A 276 9.21 -22.54 15.26
N LEU A 277 8.14 -21.76 15.40
CA LEU A 277 6.83 -22.08 14.82
C LEU A 277 6.91 -22.05 13.30
N VAL A 278 7.56 -21.02 12.75
CA VAL A 278 7.71 -20.87 11.29
C VAL A 278 8.58 -21.99 10.70
N ARG A 279 9.67 -22.38 11.36
CA ARG A 279 10.51 -23.53 10.99
C ARG A 279 9.74 -24.85 10.96
N ALA A 280 8.77 -25.01 11.84
CA ALA A 280 7.94 -26.22 11.88
C ALA A 280 6.87 -26.23 10.78
N ALA A 281 6.46 -25.06 10.27
CA ALA A 281 5.34 -24.91 9.35
C ALA A 281 5.76 -24.68 7.88
N LEU A 282 6.95 -24.10 7.64
CA LEU A 282 7.40 -23.69 6.32
C LEU A 282 8.64 -24.48 5.85
N PRO A 283 8.97 -24.47 4.54
CA PRO A 283 10.17 -25.14 4.04
C PRO A 283 11.43 -24.64 4.75
N ALA A 284 12.20 -25.57 5.34
CA ALA A 284 13.37 -25.23 6.15
C ALA A 284 14.43 -24.47 5.34
N ASP A 285 14.61 -24.83 4.07
CA ASP A 285 15.55 -24.15 3.18
C ASP A 285 15.16 -22.68 2.92
N TYR A 286 13.87 -22.39 2.74
CA TYR A 286 13.37 -21.01 2.68
C TYR A 286 13.67 -20.26 3.97
N VAL A 287 13.30 -20.81 5.13
CA VAL A 287 13.44 -20.12 6.42
C VAL A 287 14.90 -19.76 6.71
N GLU A 288 15.82 -20.71 6.52
CA GLU A 288 17.24 -20.46 6.79
C GLU A 288 17.85 -19.48 5.77
N ARG A 289 17.44 -19.53 4.50
CA ARG A 289 17.88 -18.53 3.49
C ARG A 289 17.37 -17.15 3.82
N GLN A 290 16.10 -17.02 4.21
CA GLN A 290 15.47 -15.76 4.55
C GLN A 290 16.14 -15.11 5.78
N ILE A 291 16.44 -15.90 6.81
CA ILE A 291 17.23 -15.44 7.97
C ILE A 291 18.62 -14.99 7.53
N GLY A 292 19.26 -15.75 6.63
CA GLY A 292 20.61 -15.46 6.13
C GLY A 292 20.73 -14.15 5.33
N VAL A 293 19.62 -13.63 4.79
CA VAL A 293 19.59 -12.36 4.03
C VAL A 293 18.88 -11.22 4.77
N ALA A 294 18.52 -11.41 6.05
CA ALA A 294 17.87 -10.38 6.83
C ALA A 294 18.85 -9.22 7.13
N MET A 295 18.50 -8.01 6.70
CA MET A 295 19.35 -6.82 6.83
C MET A 295 18.80 -5.86 7.90
N LEU A 296 18.96 -6.22 9.18
CA LEU A 296 18.39 -5.44 10.30
C LEU A 296 18.85 -3.97 10.34
N GLU A 297 20.04 -3.68 9.84
CA GLU A 297 20.62 -2.33 9.82
C GLU A 297 20.03 -1.45 8.70
N GLU A 298 19.45 -2.07 7.68
CA GLU A 298 18.78 -1.40 6.55
C GLU A 298 17.27 -1.20 6.78
N GLU A 299 16.74 -1.79 7.86
CA GLU A 299 15.34 -1.63 8.25
C GLU A 299 15.05 -0.20 8.72
N GLU A 300 13.81 0.25 8.51
CA GLU A 300 13.36 1.49 9.12
C GLU A 300 13.31 1.33 10.65
N GLY A 301 14.19 2.02 11.38
CA GLY A 301 14.38 1.80 12.81
C GLY A 301 13.09 1.92 13.64
N ARG A 302 12.21 2.88 13.34
CA ARG A 302 10.93 3.01 14.05
C ARG A 302 10.00 1.83 13.79
N ALA A 303 9.90 1.35 12.56
CA ALA A 303 9.09 0.20 12.20
C ALA A 303 9.62 -1.07 12.88
N LEU A 304 10.94 -1.30 12.84
CA LEU A 304 11.59 -2.45 13.46
C LEU A 304 11.37 -2.50 14.97
N GLU A 305 11.59 -1.38 15.67
CA GLU A 305 11.39 -1.28 17.11
C GLU A 305 9.93 -1.49 17.52
N ALA A 306 9.00 -0.84 16.81
CA ALA A 306 7.59 -0.96 17.12
C ALA A 306 7.03 -2.36 16.81
N MET A 307 7.50 -2.99 15.73
CA MET A 307 7.15 -4.38 15.43
C MET A 307 7.72 -5.35 16.47
N ALA A 308 8.96 -5.16 16.93
CA ALA A 308 9.55 -5.96 18.00
C ALA A 308 8.75 -5.82 19.32
N GLU A 309 8.23 -4.63 19.63
CA GLU A 309 7.30 -4.45 20.75
C GLU A 309 6.01 -5.26 20.55
N TRP A 310 5.40 -5.18 19.36
CA TRP A 310 4.11 -5.82 19.07
C TRP A 310 4.18 -7.35 19.07
N VAL A 311 5.20 -7.93 18.44
CA VAL A 311 5.33 -9.41 18.40
C VAL A 311 5.70 -10.00 19.76
N GLY A 312 6.14 -9.17 20.71
CA GLY A 312 6.33 -9.54 22.12
C GLY A 312 5.06 -9.49 22.97
N GLN A 313 3.91 -9.06 22.42
CA GLN A 313 2.65 -8.92 23.15
C GLN A 313 1.69 -10.07 22.85
N ASP A 314 0.78 -10.32 23.81
CA ASP A 314 -0.33 -11.25 23.58
C ASP A 314 -1.43 -10.63 22.72
N ALA A 315 -2.33 -11.48 22.23
CA ALA A 315 -3.43 -11.05 21.36
C ALA A 315 -4.37 -10.07 22.06
N ALA A 316 -4.59 -10.22 23.37
CA ALA A 316 -5.51 -9.35 24.12
C ALA A 316 -4.96 -7.92 24.22
N GLU A 317 -3.66 -7.75 24.43
CA GLU A 317 -3.00 -6.44 24.44
C GLU A 317 -3.04 -5.77 23.07
N LEU A 318 -2.73 -6.51 22.00
CA LEU A 318 -2.81 -5.97 20.64
C LEU A 318 -4.24 -5.54 20.30
N ARG A 319 -5.25 -6.34 20.67
CA ARG A 319 -6.66 -5.96 20.48
C ARG A 319 -7.06 -4.73 21.28
N ARG A 320 -6.61 -4.61 22.54
CA ARG A 320 -6.86 -3.39 23.37
C ARG A 320 -6.36 -2.13 22.67
N ARG A 321 -5.21 -2.18 22.00
CA ARG A 321 -4.63 -1.05 21.25
C ARG A 321 -5.49 -0.62 20.06
N LEU A 322 -6.16 -1.57 19.43
CA LEU A 322 -7.00 -1.37 18.24
C LEU A 322 -8.46 -0.98 18.59
N GLY A 323 -8.90 -1.26 19.82
CA GLY A 323 -10.29 -1.06 20.25
C GLY A 323 -10.82 0.36 20.09
N GLY A 324 -9.99 1.38 20.36
CA GLY A 324 -10.39 2.79 20.29
C GLY A 324 -10.43 3.39 18.88
N ASN A 325 -9.94 2.66 17.88
CA ASN A 325 -9.76 3.14 16.51
C ASN A 325 -10.27 2.11 15.48
N VAL A 326 -9.45 1.12 15.14
CA VAL A 326 -9.68 0.13 14.10
C VAL A 326 -10.93 -0.71 14.35
N PHE A 327 -11.26 -1.03 15.60
CA PHE A 327 -12.49 -1.76 15.91
C PHE A 327 -13.67 -0.86 16.30
N SER A 328 -13.51 0.46 16.19
CA SER A 328 -14.59 1.39 16.51
C SER A 328 -15.70 1.36 15.44
N ALA A 329 -16.95 1.47 15.89
CA ALA A 329 -18.12 1.65 15.06
C ALA A 329 -18.87 2.90 15.53
N ARG A 330 -19.02 3.88 14.64
CA ARG A 330 -19.63 5.19 14.94
C ARG A 330 -20.85 5.45 14.08
N ARG A 331 -20.83 4.97 12.83
CA ARG A 331 -21.92 5.10 11.87
C ARG A 331 -21.99 3.85 11.01
N GLN A 332 -23.20 3.49 10.59
CA GLN A 332 -23.46 2.42 9.64
C GLN A 332 -23.94 2.98 8.29
N VAL A 333 -23.57 2.31 7.21
CA VAL A 333 -24.07 2.55 5.86
C VAL A 333 -24.42 1.22 5.19
N PRO A 334 -25.54 1.10 4.47
CA PRO A 334 -25.88 -0.12 3.74
C PRO A 334 -24.90 -0.38 2.60
N PHE A 335 -24.45 -1.62 2.40
CA PHE A 335 -23.63 -2.02 1.25
C PHE A 335 -24.36 -1.75 -0.07
N SER A 336 -25.69 -1.94 -0.09
CA SER A 336 -26.56 -1.63 -1.21
C SER A 336 -26.57 -0.15 -1.62
N SER A 337 -26.16 0.77 -0.73
CA SER A 337 -26.09 2.21 -1.00
C SER A 337 -24.77 2.66 -1.63
N LEU A 338 -23.74 1.81 -1.63
CA LEU A 338 -22.43 2.15 -2.18
C LEU A 338 -22.47 2.21 -3.70
N PRO A 339 -21.72 3.13 -4.33
CA PRO A 339 -21.66 3.22 -5.79
C PRO A 339 -21.10 1.91 -6.36
N THR A 340 -21.60 1.53 -7.53
CA THR A 340 -21.14 0.34 -8.24
C THR A 340 -21.31 0.51 -9.74
N THR A 341 -20.36 -0.03 -10.49
CA THR A 341 -20.45 -0.21 -11.93
C THR A 341 -20.70 -1.70 -12.22
N PRO A 342 -21.64 -2.05 -13.12
CA PRO A 342 -21.93 -3.45 -13.44
C PRO A 342 -20.69 -4.23 -13.89
N ALA A 343 -20.54 -5.47 -13.42
CA ALA A 343 -19.39 -6.32 -13.74
C ALA A 343 -19.19 -6.53 -15.26
N ALA A 344 -20.28 -6.58 -16.03
CA ALA A 344 -20.24 -6.74 -17.49
C ALA A 344 -19.56 -5.56 -18.21
N GLU A 345 -19.67 -4.34 -17.68
CA GLU A 345 -19.03 -3.14 -18.23
C GLU A 345 -17.53 -3.08 -17.92
N LEU A 346 -17.04 -3.92 -17.00
CA LEU A 346 -15.65 -3.93 -16.53
C LEU A 346 -14.93 -5.25 -16.82
N ALA A 347 -15.56 -6.13 -17.60
CA ALA A 347 -15.06 -7.47 -17.85
C ALA A 347 -13.75 -7.45 -18.65
N ASP A 348 -13.67 -6.57 -19.66
CA ASP A 348 -12.45 -6.30 -20.43
C ASP A 348 -11.50 -5.38 -19.66
N SER A 349 -10.20 -5.69 -19.70
CA SER A 349 -9.17 -4.89 -19.02
C SER A 349 -9.05 -3.48 -19.61
N GLY A 350 -9.30 -3.33 -20.91
CA GLY A 350 -9.34 -2.05 -21.61
C GLY A 350 -10.53 -1.18 -21.20
N ASP A 351 -11.74 -1.76 -21.10
CA ASP A 351 -12.92 -1.05 -20.58
C ASP A 351 -12.71 -0.59 -19.14
N ARG A 352 -12.19 -1.48 -18.29
CA ARG A 352 -11.87 -1.14 -16.90
C ARG A 352 -10.87 0.01 -16.81
N LEU A 353 -9.79 -0.02 -17.62
CA LEU A 353 -8.82 1.07 -17.64
C LEU A 353 -9.45 2.39 -18.13
N ARG A 354 -10.25 2.36 -19.20
CA ARG A 354 -10.96 3.54 -19.71
C ARG A 354 -11.87 4.16 -18.65
N PHE A 355 -12.61 3.34 -17.91
CA PHE A 355 -13.45 3.82 -16.81
C PHE A 355 -12.62 4.56 -15.76
N LEU A 356 -11.52 3.94 -15.29
CA LEU A 356 -10.66 4.50 -14.26
C LEU A 356 -10.02 5.81 -14.69
N THR A 357 -9.47 5.87 -15.91
CA THR A 357 -8.80 7.08 -16.41
C THR A 357 -9.80 8.19 -16.73
N ALA A 358 -11.02 7.87 -17.16
CA ALA A 358 -12.10 8.85 -17.32
C ALA A 358 -12.48 9.49 -15.97
N ARG A 359 -12.63 8.70 -14.90
CA ARG A 359 -12.90 9.23 -13.56
C ARG A 359 -11.80 10.12 -13.01
N LEU A 360 -10.54 9.75 -13.25
CA LEU A 360 -9.39 10.59 -12.89
C LEU A 360 -9.40 11.89 -13.69
N ALA A 361 -9.64 11.82 -15.01
CA ALA A 361 -9.68 12.99 -15.88
C ALA A 361 -10.84 13.96 -15.53
N GLU A 362 -12.02 13.44 -15.15
CA GLU A 362 -13.14 14.24 -14.62
C GLU A 362 -12.74 15.05 -13.38
N ALA A 363 -11.81 14.54 -12.58
CA ALA A 363 -11.24 15.22 -11.42
C ALA A 363 -10.00 16.09 -11.75
N GLY A 364 -9.66 16.22 -13.04
CA GLY A 364 -8.47 16.96 -13.50
C GLY A 364 -7.15 16.27 -13.17
N LEU A 365 -7.16 14.95 -12.97
CA LEU A 365 -5.99 14.13 -12.70
C LEU A 365 -5.63 13.31 -13.94
N GLU A 366 -4.34 13.09 -14.13
CA GLU A 366 -3.81 12.34 -15.27
C GLU A 366 -3.11 11.06 -14.81
N THR A 367 -2.98 10.10 -15.72
CA THR A 367 -2.25 8.85 -15.45
C THR A 367 -0.95 8.82 -16.23
N LEU A 368 0.14 8.61 -15.50
CA LEU A 368 1.47 8.37 -16.04
C LEU A 368 1.84 6.91 -15.84
N VAL A 369 2.52 6.34 -16.82
CA VAL A 369 2.86 4.92 -16.85
C VAL A 369 4.33 4.76 -17.20
N ILE A 370 5.01 3.90 -16.46
CA ILE A 370 6.32 3.38 -16.81
C ILE A 370 6.16 1.89 -17.06
N ASP A 371 6.42 1.45 -18.29
CA ASP A 371 6.43 0.03 -18.63
C ASP A 371 7.77 -0.59 -18.20
N CYS A 372 7.69 -1.44 -17.18
CA CYS A 372 8.81 -2.17 -16.60
C CYS A 372 8.85 -3.63 -17.09
N SER A 373 8.03 -3.99 -18.08
CA SER A 373 7.92 -5.36 -18.60
C SER A 373 9.25 -5.83 -19.21
N PRO A 374 9.66 -7.08 -18.96
CA PRO A 374 10.75 -7.68 -19.71
C PRO A 374 10.40 -7.74 -21.22
N PRO A 375 11.37 -7.49 -22.13
CA PRO A 375 11.12 -7.53 -23.57
C PRO A 375 10.52 -8.87 -24.01
N GLY A 376 9.41 -8.83 -24.76
CA GLY A 376 8.72 -10.03 -25.25
C GLY A 376 7.95 -10.83 -24.19
N SER A 377 7.91 -10.36 -22.93
CA SER A 377 7.20 -11.05 -21.84
C SER A 377 5.68 -11.07 -22.07
N PRO A 378 5.02 -12.22 -21.81
CA PRO A 378 3.55 -12.28 -21.75
C PRO A 378 2.98 -11.59 -20.51
N VAL A 379 3.78 -11.47 -19.44
CA VAL A 379 3.42 -10.69 -18.25
C VAL A 379 3.82 -9.25 -18.46
N LYS A 380 2.89 -8.33 -18.23
CA LYS A 380 3.11 -6.88 -18.22
C LYS A 380 3.27 -6.41 -16.79
N VAL A 381 4.27 -5.56 -16.57
CA VAL A 381 4.53 -4.94 -15.27
C VAL A 381 4.71 -3.45 -15.46
N VAL A 382 4.01 -2.66 -14.66
CA VAL A 382 4.07 -1.20 -14.74
C VAL A 382 4.28 -0.57 -13.37
N LYS A 383 4.76 0.67 -13.39
CA LYS A 383 4.55 1.64 -12.32
C LYS A 383 3.60 2.72 -12.83
N THR A 384 2.47 2.93 -12.16
CA THR A 384 1.55 4.03 -12.42
C THR A 384 1.79 5.17 -11.44
N ILE A 385 1.70 6.40 -11.94
CA ILE A 385 1.78 7.63 -11.13
C ILE A 385 0.59 8.50 -11.54
N VAL A 386 -0.24 8.88 -10.57
CA VAL A 386 -1.33 9.83 -10.78
C VAL A 386 -1.04 11.07 -9.93
N PRO A 387 -0.41 12.11 -10.53
CA PRO A 387 -0.17 13.35 -9.82
C PRO A 387 -1.46 13.93 -9.27
N GLY A 388 -1.46 14.31 -7.99
CA GLY A 388 -2.61 14.82 -7.25
C GLY A 388 -3.32 13.80 -6.36
N LEU A 389 -3.01 12.49 -6.45
CA LEU A 389 -3.45 11.51 -5.45
C LEU A 389 -2.61 11.58 -4.18
N GLU A 390 -3.25 11.28 -3.05
CA GLU A 390 -2.63 11.22 -1.74
C GLU A 390 -1.83 9.93 -1.54
N SER A 391 -0.90 9.96 -0.59
CA SER A 391 -0.11 8.78 -0.22
C SER A 391 0.62 9.03 1.10
N GLU A 392 0.54 8.11 2.06
CA GLU A 392 1.44 8.05 3.24
C GLU A 392 1.49 9.27 4.20
N THR A 393 0.35 9.88 4.49
CA THR A 393 0.26 11.01 5.44
C THR A 393 0.72 10.65 6.84
N MET A 394 0.29 9.52 7.40
CA MET A 394 0.58 9.20 8.81
C MET A 394 1.94 8.54 9.02
N SER A 395 2.53 7.95 7.98
CA SER A 395 3.86 7.33 8.03
C SER A 395 4.96 8.35 7.76
N TYR A 396 4.79 9.16 6.71
CA TYR A 396 5.85 10.01 6.13
C TYR A 396 5.42 11.47 5.96
N HIS A 397 4.32 11.87 6.58
CA HIS A 397 3.77 13.24 6.54
C HIS A 397 3.49 13.75 5.13
N ARG A 398 3.32 12.84 4.17
CA ARG A 398 3.01 13.15 2.78
C ARG A 398 1.55 13.52 2.65
N ILE A 399 1.28 14.77 2.29
CA ILE A 399 -0.08 15.30 2.22
C ILE A 399 -0.18 16.28 1.04
N GLY A 400 -1.09 15.98 0.13
CA GLY A 400 -1.49 16.78 -1.00
C GLY A 400 -2.76 17.58 -0.72
N TRP A 401 -3.28 18.21 -1.77
CA TRP A 401 -4.43 19.11 -1.65
C TRP A 401 -5.72 18.37 -1.27
N ARG A 402 -5.89 17.10 -1.65
CA ARG A 402 -7.10 16.32 -1.32
C ARG A 402 -7.11 15.93 0.15
N GLY A 403 -5.95 15.61 0.72
CA GLY A 403 -5.77 15.38 2.14
C GLY A 403 -6.10 16.64 2.95
N VAL A 404 -5.62 17.81 2.49
CA VAL A 404 -5.97 19.10 3.11
C VAL A 404 -7.48 19.35 3.07
N VAL A 405 -8.12 19.18 1.90
CA VAL A 405 -9.58 19.34 1.76
C VAL A 405 -10.32 18.44 2.75
N ARG A 406 -10.00 17.14 2.79
CA ARG A 406 -10.67 16.17 3.69
C ARG A 406 -10.51 16.53 5.17
N LEU A 407 -9.30 16.92 5.60
CA LEU A 407 -9.06 17.32 6.99
C LEU A 407 -9.80 18.62 7.32
N ARG A 408 -9.82 19.58 6.40
CA ARG A 408 -10.48 20.87 6.59
C ARG A 408 -12.00 20.73 6.67
N GLU A 409 -12.60 19.97 5.77
CA GLU A 409 -14.05 19.69 5.77
C GLU A 409 -14.49 18.99 7.07
N ARG A 410 -13.62 18.16 7.63
CA ARG A 410 -13.85 17.51 8.92
C ARG A 410 -13.60 18.43 10.13
N GLY A 411 -12.96 19.59 9.94
CA GLY A 411 -12.49 20.44 11.03
C GLY A 411 -11.44 19.74 11.90
N ASP A 412 -10.58 18.93 11.27
CA ASP A 412 -9.64 18.05 11.98
C ASP A 412 -8.48 18.84 12.59
N ALA A 413 -8.12 18.51 13.83
CA ALA A 413 -7.04 19.17 14.57
C ALA A 413 -5.64 18.94 13.97
N LEU A 414 -5.48 17.95 13.08
CA LEU A 414 -4.24 17.72 12.33
C LEU A 414 -3.93 18.84 11.32
N LEU A 415 -4.91 19.66 10.96
CA LEU A 415 -4.75 20.74 10.00
C LEU A 415 -4.88 22.09 10.68
N LEU A 416 -3.91 22.98 10.43
CA LEU A 416 -3.87 24.33 10.97
C LEU A 416 -3.81 25.35 9.82
N ASP A 417 -4.45 26.50 10.00
CA ASP A 417 -4.46 27.59 9.00
C ASP A 417 -3.32 28.60 9.21
N ALA A 418 -2.47 28.37 10.20
CA ALA A 418 -1.34 29.22 10.55
C ALA A 418 -0.19 28.38 11.11
N PRO A 419 1.07 28.86 11.00
CA PRO A 419 2.21 28.17 11.58
C PRO A 419 2.08 28.05 13.10
N ARG A 420 2.41 26.86 13.61
CA ARG A 420 2.48 26.56 15.04
C ARG A 420 3.68 25.66 15.30
N GLU A 421 4.25 25.73 16.50
CA GLU A 421 5.32 24.81 16.92
C GLU A 421 4.89 23.35 16.73
N GLY A 422 5.74 22.55 16.08
CA GLY A 422 5.46 21.15 15.76
C GLY A 422 4.63 20.92 14.49
N ALA A 423 4.14 21.98 13.84
CA ALA A 423 3.42 21.89 12.58
C ALA A 423 4.30 22.30 11.38
N LEU A 424 4.19 21.57 10.28
CA LEU A 424 4.97 21.79 9.06
C LEU A 424 4.08 22.27 7.91
N ARG A 425 4.60 23.17 7.08
CA ARG A 425 3.86 23.72 5.94
C ARG A 425 3.54 22.62 4.93
N VAL A 426 2.28 22.45 4.56
CA VAL A 426 1.90 21.60 3.42
C VAL A 426 2.35 22.30 2.13
N ARG A 427 3.13 21.61 1.30
CA ARG A 427 3.74 22.17 0.08
C ARG A 427 2.84 21.88 -1.13
N LEU A 428 2.11 22.89 -1.60
CA LEU A 428 1.21 22.79 -2.75
C LEU A 428 1.57 23.84 -3.82
N ARG A 429 1.13 23.60 -5.06
CA ARG A 429 1.09 24.65 -6.07
C ARG A 429 0.06 25.72 -5.70
N PRO A 430 0.20 26.97 -6.16
CA PRO A 430 -0.78 28.03 -5.87
C PRO A 430 -2.23 27.65 -6.22
N GLU A 431 -2.45 26.98 -7.36
CA GLU A 431 -3.77 26.52 -7.79
C GLU A 431 -4.34 25.41 -6.91
N ASP A 432 -3.51 24.49 -6.43
CA ASP A 432 -3.93 23.39 -5.57
C ASP A 432 -4.15 23.87 -4.12
N GLU A 433 -3.39 24.87 -3.69
CA GLU A 433 -3.65 25.59 -2.44
C GLU A 433 -4.98 26.35 -2.48
N ALA A 434 -5.29 27.01 -3.59
CA ALA A 434 -6.59 27.66 -3.77
C ALA A 434 -7.74 26.63 -3.74
N LYS A 435 -7.58 25.47 -4.39
CA LYS A 435 -8.56 24.36 -4.31
C LYS A 435 -8.74 23.85 -2.88
N ALA A 436 -7.66 23.81 -2.10
CA ALA A 436 -7.68 23.40 -0.70
C ALA A 436 -8.25 24.46 0.28
N GLY A 437 -8.60 25.64 -0.23
CA GLY A 437 -9.14 26.75 0.54
C GLY A 437 -8.08 27.67 1.16
N GLY A 438 -6.82 27.59 0.72
CA GLY A 438 -5.71 28.44 1.17
C GLY A 438 -4.60 27.69 1.91
N PRO A 439 -3.59 28.43 2.39
CA PRO A 439 -2.44 27.89 3.12
C PRO A 439 -2.84 26.94 4.24
N ALA A 440 -2.05 25.88 4.44
CA ALA A 440 -2.26 24.91 5.50
C ALA A 440 -0.97 24.34 6.07
N TRP A 441 -0.98 24.02 7.36
CA TRP A 441 0.09 23.38 8.11
C TRP A 441 -0.42 22.07 8.71
N PHE A 442 0.36 21.01 8.56
CA PHE A 442 0.08 19.70 9.12
C PHE A 442 0.75 19.58 10.50
N ASP A 443 -0.02 19.33 11.56
CA ASP A 443 0.48 19.15 12.92
C ASP A 443 1.16 17.78 13.06
N VAL A 444 2.43 17.73 12.68
CA VAL A 444 3.27 16.52 12.75
C VAL A 444 3.38 16.03 14.18
N ALA A 445 3.53 16.92 15.16
CA ALA A 445 3.61 16.51 16.57
C ALA A 445 2.32 15.82 17.04
N LEU A 446 1.14 16.27 16.59
CA LEU A 446 -0.13 15.58 16.85
C LEU A 446 -0.23 14.27 16.08
N ALA A 447 0.14 14.24 14.80
CA ALA A 447 0.16 13.01 14.01
C ALA A 447 1.00 11.93 14.68
N GLU A 448 2.20 12.28 15.16
CA GLU A 448 3.09 11.40 15.89
C GLU A 448 2.50 10.88 17.20
N ARG A 449 1.74 11.71 17.93
CA ARG A 449 1.01 11.27 19.14
C ARG A 449 -0.15 10.34 18.82
N ILE A 450 -0.91 10.62 17.76
CA ILE A 450 -2.05 9.80 17.32
C ILE A 450 -1.56 8.43 16.86
N VAL A 451 -0.54 8.41 16.00
CA VAL A 451 0.05 7.16 15.53
C VAL A 451 0.71 6.44 16.69
N GLY A 452 1.56 7.11 17.47
CA GLY A 452 2.11 6.61 18.71
C GLY A 452 2.55 5.14 18.62
N ARG A 453 1.93 4.29 19.44
CA ARG A 453 2.21 2.84 19.50
C ARG A 453 1.48 2.00 18.45
N LEU A 454 0.83 2.65 17.49
CA LEU A 454 0.11 2.06 16.37
C LEU A 454 0.89 2.12 15.06
N TYR A 455 2.14 2.59 15.09
CA TYR A 455 3.00 2.67 13.90
C TYR A 455 3.10 1.37 13.08
N PRO A 456 3.12 0.16 13.69
CA PRO A 456 3.04 -1.12 12.98
C PRO A 456 1.83 -1.33 12.06
N MET A 457 0.77 -0.52 12.21
CA MET A 457 -0.36 -0.52 11.28
C MET A 457 -0.08 0.18 9.96
N TYR A 458 0.95 1.02 9.94
CA TYR A 458 1.34 1.84 8.79
C TYR A 458 2.64 1.32 8.16
N ARG A 459 3.57 0.82 8.98
CA ARG A 459 4.86 0.27 8.56
C ARG A 459 5.23 -0.98 9.32
N GLU A 460 5.56 -2.02 8.58
CA GLU A 460 6.08 -3.28 9.10
C GLU A 460 7.56 -3.38 8.73
N CYS A 461 8.37 -3.99 9.60
CA CYS A 461 9.72 -4.39 9.22
C CYS A 461 9.68 -5.61 8.28
N GLY A 462 10.81 -5.93 7.67
CA GLY A 462 11.00 -7.12 6.86
C GLY A 462 10.76 -8.45 7.61
N THR A 463 10.66 -9.51 6.82
CA THR A 463 10.42 -10.89 7.29
C THR A 463 11.46 -11.32 8.32
N PHE A 464 10.97 -11.80 9.47
CA PHE A 464 11.75 -12.22 10.64
C PHE A 464 12.55 -11.14 11.35
N SER A 465 12.65 -9.92 10.83
CA SER A 465 13.52 -8.87 11.37
C SER A 465 13.22 -8.55 12.84
N ALA A 466 11.94 -8.41 13.22
CA ALA A 466 11.53 -8.17 14.61
C ALA A 466 11.92 -9.33 15.55
N GLN A 467 11.74 -10.59 15.11
CA GLN A 467 12.08 -11.78 15.90
C GLN A 467 13.60 -11.90 16.10
N LEU A 468 14.38 -11.64 15.05
CA LEU A 468 15.84 -11.64 15.08
C LEU A 468 16.37 -10.54 16.01
N LEU A 469 15.80 -9.33 15.97
CA LEU A 469 16.16 -8.27 16.90
C LEU A 469 15.90 -8.67 18.36
N MET A 470 14.75 -9.28 18.65
CA MET A 470 14.44 -9.77 20.00
C MET A 470 15.41 -10.87 20.46
N GLN A 471 15.81 -11.78 19.58
CA GLN A 471 16.82 -12.79 19.89
C GLN A 471 18.19 -12.15 20.17
N LYS A 472 18.62 -11.20 19.35
CA LYS A 472 19.86 -10.43 19.55
C LYS A 472 19.87 -9.72 20.91
N ARG A 473 18.75 -9.13 21.32
CA ARG A 473 18.58 -8.47 22.62
C ARG A 473 18.62 -9.41 23.82
N LYS A 474 18.12 -10.63 23.67
CA LYS A 474 18.17 -11.65 24.74
C LYS A 474 19.57 -12.25 24.92
N ALA A 475 20.40 -12.18 23.89
CA ALA A 475 21.76 -12.71 23.89
C ALA A 475 22.82 -11.70 24.35
N ALA A 476 22.51 -10.40 24.32
CA ALA A 476 23.32 -9.30 24.85
C ALA A 476 23.03 -9.08 26.34
#